data_AF-A0A2K4ZAV8-F1
#
_entry.id   AF-A0A2K4ZAV8-F1
#
_cell.length_a   1.000
_cell.length_b   1.000
_cell.length_c   1.000
_cell.angle_alpha   90.00
_cell.angle_beta   90.00
_cell.angle_gamma   90.00
#
_symmetry.space_group_name_H-M   'P 1'
#
loop_
_entity.id
_entity.type
_entity.pdbx_description
1 polymer ?
#
loop_
_entity_poly.entity_id
_entity_poly.type
_entity_poly.pdbx_seq_one_letter_code
_entity_poly.pdbx_strand_id
1 'polypeptide(L)'
;MPGEQEAYVPVKSCQSRIKSAESMRKKLQARGLKTNLHSAPNDVYDAVGIRIICGFVDDVYKIAAWIEKRKEFEILQCKDYFVKDLKKIWKVYSIV
;
A
#
# COMPACT_ATOMS: atom_id res chain seq x y z
N MET A 1 20.01 23.20 29.49
CA MET A 1 18.74 23.05 28.74
C MET A 1 18.77 21.70 28.08
N PRO A 2 17.94 20.72 28.49
CA PRO A 2 17.85 19.49 27.73
C PRO A 2 17.15 19.82 26.41
N GLY A 3 17.86 19.65 25.30
CA GLY A 3 17.31 19.85 23.96
C GLY A 3 16.12 18.92 23.78
N GLU A 4 15.02 19.46 23.26
CA GLU A 4 13.87 18.69 22.83
C GLU A 4 14.36 17.62 21.85
N GLN A 5 14.41 16.36 22.31
CA GLN A 5 14.54 15.24 21.39
C GLN A 5 13.22 15.17 20.64
N GLU A 6 13.22 15.67 19.40
CA GLU A 6 12.10 15.47 18.49
C GLU A 6 11.78 13.96 18.45
N ALA A 7 10.54 13.62 18.78
CA ALA A 7 10.08 12.25 18.77
C ALA A 7 10.28 11.68 17.36
N TYR A 8 10.96 10.53 17.27
CA TYR A 8 11.20 9.87 16.00
C TYR A 8 9.88 9.48 15.33
N VAL A 9 9.60 10.07 14.16
CA VAL A 9 8.41 9.74 13.35
C VAL A 9 8.82 8.85 12.16
N PRO A 10 8.43 7.56 12.15
CA PRO A 10 8.82 6.62 11.08
C PRO A 10 8.13 6.92 9.74
N VAL A 11 6.93 7.52 9.78
CA VAL A 11 6.16 7.93 8.60
C VAL A 11 6.49 9.37 8.22
N LYS A 12 7.07 9.59 7.04
CA LYS A 12 7.33 10.93 6.50
C LYS A 12 6.10 11.53 5.82
N SER A 13 5.38 10.71 5.06
CA SER A 13 4.11 11.13 4.46
C SER A 13 3.24 9.91 4.13
N CYS A 14 1.93 10.13 4.11
CA CYS A 14 0.95 9.16 3.70
C CYS A 14 0.04 9.77 2.64
N GLN A 15 -0.17 9.08 1.53
CA GLN A 15 -1.06 9.50 0.45
C GLN A 15 -2.05 8.39 0.16
N SER A 16 -3.34 8.72 0.15
CA SER A 16 -4.39 7.80 -0.29
C SER A 16 -4.90 8.19 -1.67
N ARG A 17 -5.17 7.21 -2.51
CA ARG A 17 -5.79 7.39 -3.82
C ARG A 17 -6.92 6.40 -3.99
N ILE A 18 -8.06 6.91 -4.44
CA ILE A 18 -9.14 6.07 -4.98
C ILE A 18 -8.96 6.02 -6.50
N LYS A 19 -9.02 4.80 -7.07
CA LYS A 19 -8.88 4.59 -8.50
C LYS A 19 -10.08 5.21 -9.23
N SER A 20 -9.85 5.93 -10.32
CA SER A 20 -10.94 6.46 -11.14
C SER A 20 -11.72 5.33 -11.81
N ALA A 21 -13.02 5.55 -12.04
CA ALA A 21 -13.89 4.58 -12.70
C ALA A 21 -13.35 4.17 -14.10
N GLU A 22 -12.76 5.12 -14.84
CA GLU A 22 -12.16 4.85 -16.15
C GLU A 22 -10.94 3.91 -16.03
N SER A 23 -10.06 4.14 -15.05
CA SER A 23 -8.90 3.29 -14.82
C SER A 23 -9.30 1.90 -14.30
N MET A 24 -10.39 1.82 -13.53
CA MET A 24 -10.98 0.55 -13.10
C MET A 24 -11.54 -0.25 -14.29
N ARG A 25 -12.30 0.40 -15.18
CA ARG A 25 -12.80 -0.23 -16.42
C ARG A 25 -11.67 -0.75 -17.30
N LYS A 26 -10.63 0.06 -17.53
CA LYS A 26 -9.43 -0.36 -18.28
C LYS A 26 -8.77 -1.60 -17.65
N LYS A 27 -8.70 -1.67 -16.33
CA LYS A 27 -8.08 -2.81 -15.62
C LYS A 27 -8.93 -4.07 -15.67
N LEU A 28 -10.25 -3.95 -15.55
CA LEU A 28 -11.19 -5.06 -15.75
C LEU A 28 -11.10 -5.60 -17.18
N GLN A 29 -11.09 -4.72 -18.19
CA GLN A 29 -10.93 -5.10 -19.59
C GLN A 29 -9.60 -5.80 -19.86
N ALA A 30 -8.48 -5.28 -19.33
CA ALA A 30 -7.17 -5.91 -19.47
C ALA A 30 -7.08 -7.31 -18.83
N ARG A 31 -7.96 -7.60 -17.87
CA ARG A 31 -8.09 -8.93 -17.23
C ARG A 31 -9.17 -9.80 -17.87
N GLY A 32 -9.85 -9.33 -18.92
CA GLY A 32 -10.97 -10.04 -19.56
C GLY A 32 -12.23 -10.13 -18.69
N LEU A 33 -12.33 -9.30 -17.65
CA LEU A 33 -13.44 -9.31 -16.70
C LEU A 33 -14.59 -8.40 -17.16
N LYS A 34 -15.82 -8.78 -16.83
CA LYS A 34 -17.01 -7.97 -17.13
C LYS A 34 -16.95 -6.64 -16.38
N THR A 35 -17.14 -5.53 -17.09
CA THR A 35 -17.22 -4.19 -16.50
C THR A 35 -18.60 -3.94 -15.91
N ASN A 36 -18.97 -4.66 -14.85
CA ASN A 36 -20.19 -4.43 -14.09
C ASN A 36 -19.83 -3.91 -12.69
N LEU A 37 -20.81 -3.35 -11.97
CA LEU A 37 -20.63 -2.82 -10.61
C LEU A 37 -20.28 -3.91 -9.58
N HIS A 38 -20.50 -5.18 -9.93
CA HIS A 38 -20.33 -6.31 -9.02
C HIS A 38 -18.92 -6.93 -9.09
N SER A 39 -18.32 -6.99 -10.27
CA SER A 39 -16.96 -7.50 -10.54
C SER A 39 -15.89 -6.48 -10.15
N ALA A 40 -16.23 -5.19 -10.12
CA ALA A 40 -15.30 -4.14 -9.72
C ALA A 40 -14.76 -4.32 -8.28
N PRO A 41 -15.59 -4.42 -7.22
CA PRO A 41 -15.08 -4.61 -5.86
C PRO A 41 -14.60 -6.04 -5.58
N ASN A 42 -15.18 -7.04 -6.25
CA ASN A 42 -14.87 -8.45 -5.96
C ASN A 42 -13.59 -8.95 -6.65
N ASP A 43 -13.23 -8.40 -7.83
CA ASP A 43 -12.09 -8.89 -8.62
C ASP A 43 -10.92 -7.87 -8.72
N VAL A 44 -11.10 -6.66 -8.17
CA VAL A 44 -10.12 -5.56 -8.25
C VAL A 44 -9.73 -5.03 -6.87
N TYR A 45 -8.74 -5.67 -6.29
CA TYR A 45 -8.17 -5.33 -4.97
C TYR A 45 -7.34 -4.02 -4.92
N ASP A 46 -7.20 -3.28 -6.02
CA ASP A 46 -6.53 -1.96 -6.06
C ASP A 46 -7.49 -0.78 -6.27
N ALA A 47 -8.72 -0.92 -5.78
CA ALA A 47 -9.70 0.17 -5.77
C ALA A 47 -9.22 1.35 -4.92
N VAL A 48 -8.66 1.04 -3.74
CA VAL A 48 -8.07 2.00 -2.81
C VAL A 48 -6.60 1.67 -2.65
N GLY A 49 -5.73 2.66 -2.87
CA GLY A 49 -4.29 2.52 -2.68
C GLY A 49 -3.79 3.52 -1.65
N ILE A 50 -3.10 3.02 -0.62
CA ILE A 50 -2.40 3.85 0.37
C ILE A 50 -0.90 3.73 0.10
N ARG A 51 -0.23 4.87 -0.02
CA ARG A 51 1.22 4.97 -0.16
C ARG A 51 1.80 5.61 1.09
N ILE A 52 2.60 4.84 1.81
CA ILE A 52 3.32 5.30 2.99
C ILE A 52 4.78 5.49 2.60
N ILE A 53 5.32 6.70 2.80
CA ILE A 53 6.71 7.03 2.55
C ILE A 53 7.42 7.12 3.89
N CYS A 54 8.49 6.33 4.04
CA CYS A 54 9.28 6.25 5.27
C CYS A 54 10.66 6.87 5.06
N GLY A 55 11.29 7.30 6.15
CA GLY A 55 12.65 7.84 6.11
C GLY A 55 13.72 6.75 5.94
N PHE A 56 13.49 5.58 6.53
CA PHE A 56 14.44 4.47 6.55
C PHE A 56 13.81 3.15 6.11
N VAL A 57 14.66 2.23 5.66
CA VAL A 57 14.26 0.86 5.24
C VAL A 57 13.65 0.11 6.43
N ASP A 58 14.22 0.24 7.62
CA ASP A 58 13.72 -0.43 8.82
C ASP A 58 12.29 -0.01 9.17
N ASP A 59 11.91 1.24 8.92
CA ASP A 59 10.54 1.73 9.15
C ASP A 59 9.53 1.08 8.21
N VAL A 60 9.93 0.79 6.97
CA VAL A 60 9.07 0.08 6.02
C VAL A 60 8.69 -1.29 6.59
N TYR A 61 9.66 -2.01 7.16
CA TYR A 61 9.41 -3.31 7.80
C TYR A 61 8.62 -3.19 9.11
N LYS A 62 8.85 -2.16 9.93
CA LYS A 62 8.07 -1.91 11.15
C LYS A 62 6.60 -1.63 10.84
N ILE A 63 6.33 -0.79 9.83
CA ILE A 63 4.98 -0.44 9.42
C ILE A 63 4.30 -1.63 8.76
N ALA A 64 5.00 -2.35 7.90
CA ALA A 64 4.56 -3.63 7.34
C ALA A 64 4.09 -4.60 8.43
N ALA A 65 4.94 -4.86 9.44
CA ALA A 65 4.60 -5.74 10.55
C ALA A 65 3.46 -5.20 11.42
N TRP A 66 3.31 -3.87 11.51
CA TRP A 66 2.19 -3.25 12.22
C TRP A 66 0.86 -3.43 11.46
N ILE A 67 0.86 -3.29 10.14
CA ILE A 67 -0.30 -3.57 9.27
C ILE A 67 -0.68 -5.05 9.35
N GLU A 68 0.30 -5.95 9.28
CA GLU A 68 0.09 -7.41 9.35
C GLU A 68 -0.53 -7.90 10.66
N LYS A 69 -0.38 -7.14 11.76
CA LYS A 69 -0.94 -7.48 13.06
C LYS A 69 -2.36 -6.97 13.28
N ARG A 70 -2.88 -6.13 12.39
CA ARG A 70 -4.24 -5.58 12.48
C ARG A 70 -5.24 -6.66 12.12
N LYS A 71 -6.28 -6.80 12.94
CA LYS A 71 -7.39 -7.75 12.68
C LYS A 71 -8.43 -7.15 11.73
N GLU A 72 -8.35 -5.85 11.53
CA GLU A 72 -9.25 -5.06 10.69
C GLU A 72 -8.98 -5.24 9.19
N PHE A 73 -7.85 -5.83 8.81
CA PHE A 73 -7.45 -6.04 7.41
C PHE A 73 -7.18 -7.52 7.17
N GLU A 74 -7.64 -8.04 6.04
CA GLU A 74 -7.19 -9.34 5.55
C GLU A 74 -6.15 -9.12 4.44
N ILE A 75 -4.94 -9.65 4.65
CA ILE A 75 -3.86 -9.53 3.67
C ILE A 75 -4.00 -10.64 2.64
N LEU A 76 -4.47 -10.26 1.45
CA LEU A 76 -4.59 -11.19 0.33
C LEU A 76 -3.25 -11.43 -0.36
N GLN A 77 -2.41 -10.40 -0.45
CA GLN A 77 -1.12 -10.49 -1.11
C GLN A 77 -0.13 -9.47 -0.56
N CYS A 78 1.09 -9.93 -0.29
CA CYS A 78 2.24 -9.08 0.02
C CYS A 78 3.32 -9.29 -1.03
N LYS A 79 3.85 -8.20 -1.60
CA LYS A 79 5.00 -8.23 -2.51
C LYS A 79 6.09 -7.32 -1.96
N ASP A 80 7.26 -7.91 -1.69
CA ASP A 80 8.45 -7.19 -1.29
C ASP A 80 9.32 -6.91 -2.52
N TYR A 81 9.60 -5.65 -2.77
CA TYR A 81 10.47 -5.22 -3.84
C TYR A 81 11.68 -4.53 -3.24
N PHE A 82 12.80 -5.24 -3.25
CA PHE A 82 14.10 -4.72 -2.87
C PHE A 82 14.95 -4.50 -4.11
N VAL A 83 15.35 -3.24 -4.35
CA VAL A 83 16.27 -2.89 -5.45
C VAL A 83 17.63 -2.59 -4.86
N LYS A 84 18.52 -3.59 -4.91
CA LYS A 84 19.86 -3.57 -4.31
C LYS A 84 20.68 -2.36 -4.78
N ASP A 85 20.66 -2.07 -6.08
CA ASP A 85 21.49 -1.03 -6.69
C ASP A 85 21.05 0.39 -6.33
N LEU A 86 19.77 0.57 -6.01
CA LEU A 86 19.20 1.86 -5.63
C LEU A 86 19.08 2.03 -4.12
N LYS A 87 19.38 0.99 -3.33
CA LYS A 87 19.08 0.91 -1.89
C LYS A 87 17.64 1.34 -1.56
N LYS A 88 16.70 1.02 -2.45
CA LYS A 88 15.28 1.33 -2.27
C LYS A 88 14.51 0.06 -1.96
N ILE A 89 13.52 0.19 -1.09
CA ILE A 89 12.56 -0.86 -0.79
C ILE A 89 11.14 -0.31 -0.90
N TRP A 90 10.21 -1.12 -1.40
CA TRP A 90 8.79 -0.88 -1.26
C TRP A 90 8.06 -2.21 -1.07
N LYS A 91 7.18 -2.25 -0.07
CA LYS A 91 6.25 -3.34 0.13
C LYS A 91 4.86 -2.93 -0.34
N VAL A 92 4.24 -3.78 -1.15
CA VAL A 92 2.88 -3.58 -1.64
C VAL A 92 1.99 -4.60 -0.99
N TYR A 93 0.99 -4.11 -0.26
CA TYR A 93 -0.07 -4.91 0.34
C TYR A 93 -1.33 -4.75 -0.48
N SER A 94 -1.93 -5.88 -0.87
CA SER A 94 -3.31 -5.95 -1.32
C SER A 94 -4.13 -6.46 -0.14
N ILE A 95 -5.00 -5.61 0.38
CA ILE A 95 -5.88 -5.88 1.52
C ILE A 95 -7.33 -5.73 1.09
N VAL A 96 -8.23 -6.51 1.71
CA VAL A 96 -9.69 -6.32 1.63
C VAL A 96 -10.25 -5.80 2.95
#